data_AF-A0A9E4C678-F1
#
_entry.id   AF-A0A9E4C678-F1
#
_cell.length_a   1.000
_cell.length_b   1.000
_cell.length_c   1.000
_cell.angle_alpha   90.00
_cell.angle_beta   90.00
_cell.angle_gamma   90.00
#
_symmetry.space_group_name_H-M   'P 1'
#
loop_
_entity.id
_entity.type
_entity.pdbx_description
1 polymer ?
#
loop_
_entity_poly.entity_id
_entity_poly.type
_entity_poly.pdbx_seq_one_letter_code
_entity_poly.pdbx_strand_id
1 'polypeptide(L)'
;GTATPESSRPKFASATRAFTIVAIDVARLGDLEAYKAELARILRESRSLNPMPGLASAEVPGSLEWQREQTREESGIPLTGDHLDMLQRIATEINVPVPWES
;
A
#
# COMPACT_ATOMS: atom_id res chain seq x y z
N GLY A 1 -33.45 25.56 -37.20
CA GLY A 1 -33.06 25.66 -35.79
C GLY A 1 -32.21 24.46 -35.47
N THR A 2 -30.92 24.68 -35.20
CA THR A 2 -30.00 23.61 -34.81
C THR A 2 -30.14 23.39 -33.31
N ALA A 3 -30.57 22.19 -32.92
CA ALA A 3 -30.66 21.81 -31.51
C ALA A 3 -29.25 21.77 -30.91
N THR A 4 -29.02 22.57 -29.88
CA THR A 4 -27.85 22.48 -29.02
C THR A 4 -27.90 21.17 -28.25
N PRO A 5 -26.86 20.31 -28.26
CA PRO A 5 -26.88 19.10 -27.47
C PRO A 5 -26.85 19.47 -25.99
N GLU A 6 -27.78 18.92 -25.23
CA GLU A 6 -27.85 19.08 -23.79
C GLU A 6 -26.56 18.50 -23.17
N SER A 7 -25.76 19.37 -22.57
CA SER A 7 -24.52 19.01 -21.88
C SER A 7 -24.89 18.20 -20.63
N SER A 8 -24.89 16.88 -20.75
CA SER A 8 -25.02 16.00 -19.59
C SER A 8 -23.73 16.11 -18.78
N ARG A 9 -23.76 16.85 -17.67
CA ARG A 9 -22.65 16.82 -16.71
C ARG A 9 -22.43 15.38 -16.26
N PRO A 10 -21.18 14.86 -16.34
CA PRO A 10 -20.90 13.51 -15.86
C PRO A 10 -21.25 13.42 -14.37
N LYS A 11 -21.94 12.33 -14.00
CA LYS A 11 -22.45 12.05 -12.64
C LYS A 11 -21.39 12.23 -11.53
N PHE A 12 -20.11 12.08 -11.87
CA PHE A 12 -18.98 12.26 -10.96
C PHE A 12 -17.95 13.21 -11.55
N ALA A 13 -18.31 14.50 -11.67
CA ALA A 13 -17.44 15.53 -12.24
C ALA A 13 -16.09 15.69 -11.51
N SER A 14 -15.99 15.22 -10.26
CA SER A 14 -14.77 15.29 -9.44
C SER A 14 -13.90 14.02 -9.49
N ALA A 15 -14.33 12.96 -10.19
CA ALA A 15 -13.53 11.76 -10.39
C ALA A 15 -12.50 11.98 -11.50
N THR A 16 -11.41 12.69 -11.18
CA THR A 16 -10.39 13.12 -12.16
C THR A 16 -9.26 12.12 -12.35
N ARG A 17 -9.24 11.02 -11.59
CA ARG A 17 -8.17 10.01 -11.62
C ARG A 17 -8.70 8.68 -12.11
N ALA A 18 -7.98 8.09 -13.05
CA ALA A 18 -8.20 6.73 -13.53
C ALA A 18 -7.15 5.79 -12.92
N PHE A 19 -7.56 4.57 -12.61
CA PHE A 19 -6.69 3.50 -12.16
C PHE A 19 -6.83 2.33 -13.14
N THR A 20 -5.70 1.66 -13.44
CA THR A 20 -5.70 0.40 -14.18
C THR A 20 -5.19 -0.68 -13.25
N ILE A 21 -5.95 -1.78 -13.15
CA ILE A 21 -5.61 -2.93 -12.32
C ILE A 21 -5.53 -4.14 -13.24
N VAL A 22 -4.43 -4.89 -13.15
CA VAL A 22 -4.21 -6.12 -13.91
C VAL A 22 -4.00 -7.25 -12.93
N ALA A 23 -4.78 -8.32 -13.07
CA ALA A 23 -4.62 -9.56 -12.33
C ALA A 23 -4.25 -10.67 -13.31
N ILE A 24 -3.16 -11.39 -13.03
CA ILE A 24 -2.67 -12.49 -13.85
C ILE A 24 -2.84 -13.77 -13.03
N ASP A 25 -3.63 -14.70 -13.56
CA ASP A 25 -3.74 -16.04 -12.98
C ASP A 25 -2.55 -16.89 -13.46
N VAL A 26 -1.55 -17.01 -12.59
CA VAL A 26 -0.31 -17.74 -12.88
C VAL A 26 -0.57 -19.23 -13.14
N ALA A 27 -1.61 -19.82 -12.55
CA ALA A 27 -1.94 -21.23 -12.77
C ALA A 27 -2.40 -21.52 -14.20
N ARG A 28 -2.77 -20.48 -14.97
CA ARG A 28 -3.05 -20.59 -16.41
C ARG A 28 -1.80 -20.51 -17.28
N LEU A 29 -0.66 -20.12 -16.71
CA LEU A 29 0.62 -19.95 -17.43
C LEU A 29 1.56 -21.14 -17.23
N GLY A 30 1.35 -21.94 -16.18
CA GLY A 30 2.17 -23.11 -15.90
C GLY A 30 1.89 -23.70 -14.51
N ASP A 31 2.85 -24.49 -14.02
CA ASP A 31 2.79 -25.08 -12.69
C ASP A 31 2.99 -23.99 -11.61
N LEU A 32 1.94 -23.78 -10.81
CA LEU A 32 1.90 -22.79 -9.75
C LEU A 32 2.95 -23.06 -8.65
N GLU A 33 3.18 -24.33 -8.31
CA GLU A 33 4.11 -24.67 -7.22
C GLU A 33 5.55 -24.52 -7.69
N ALA A 34 5.85 -24.91 -8.95
CA ALA A 34 7.14 -24.64 -9.56
C ALA A 34 7.42 -23.12 -9.64
N TYR A 35 6.41 -22.32 -10.01
CA TYR A 35 6.52 -20.86 -10.03
C TYR A 35 6.83 -20.27 -8.66
N LYS A 36 6.11 -20.69 -7.61
CA LYS A 36 6.37 -20.23 -6.23
C LYS A 36 7.76 -20.63 -5.75
N ALA A 37 8.19 -21.85 -6.03
CA ALA A 37 9.51 -22.35 -5.65
C ALA A 37 10.62 -21.52 -6.30
N GLU A 38 10.45 -21.18 -7.59
CA GLU A 38 11.40 -20.36 -8.32
C GLU A 38 11.43 -18.91 -7.83
N LEU A 39 10.27 -18.29 -7.57
CA LEU A 39 10.22 -16.98 -6.93
C LEU A 39 10.93 -16.98 -5.57
N ALA A 40 10.66 -17.98 -4.74
CA ALA A 40 11.30 -18.10 -3.43
C ALA A 40 12.83 -18.24 -3.55
N ARG A 41 13.32 -18.97 -4.57
CA ARG A 41 14.75 -19.05 -4.88
C ARG A 41 15.33 -17.69 -5.27
N ILE A 42 14.70 -16.98 -6.21
CA ILE A 42 15.13 -15.65 -6.67
C ILE A 42 15.16 -14.65 -5.51
N LEU A 43 14.13 -14.64 -4.65
CA LEU A 43 14.07 -13.76 -3.48
C LEU A 43 15.23 -14.04 -2.52
N ARG A 44 15.49 -15.32 -2.20
CA ARG A 44 16.59 -15.70 -1.30
C ARG A 44 17.94 -15.31 -1.88
N GLU A 45 18.18 -15.60 -3.16
CA GLU A 45 19.44 -15.27 -3.81
C GLU A 45 19.67 -13.77 -3.89
N SER A 46 18.64 -12.99 -4.24
CA SER A 46 18.72 -11.52 -4.30
C SER A 46 19.11 -10.92 -2.94
N ARG A 47 18.52 -11.43 -1.84
CA ARG A 47 18.82 -10.97 -0.49
C ARG A 47 20.16 -11.48 0.07
N SER A 48 20.80 -12.44 -0.61
CA SER A 48 22.13 -12.94 -0.26
C SER A 48 23.28 -12.15 -0.89
N LEU A 49 22.96 -11.20 -1.78
CA LEU A 49 23.97 -10.34 -2.42
C LEU A 49 24.59 -9.36 -1.42
N ASN A 50 25.77 -8.86 -1.78
CA ASN A 50 26.37 -7.74 -1.05
C ASN A 50 25.45 -6.51 -1.15
N PRO A 51 25.13 -5.85 -0.03
CA PRO A 51 24.37 -4.61 -0.05
C PRO A 51 25.07 -3.54 -0.88
N MET A 52 24.29 -2.63 -1.47
CA MET A 52 24.87 -1.43 -2.08
C MET A 52 25.55 -0.57 -1.01
N PRO A 53 26.58 0.22 -1.36
CA PRO A 53 27.24 1.11 -0.41
C PRO A 53 26.25 2.00 0.35
N GLY A 54 26.35 1.99 1.67
CA GLY A 54 25.46 2.76 2.56
C GLY A 54 24.16 2.05 2.95
N LEU A 55 23.88 0.86 2.42
CA LEU A 55 22.75 0.04 2.86
C LEU A 55 23.19 -1.08 3.81
N ALA A 56 22.33 -1.39 4.78
CA ALA A 56 22.58 -2.44 5.77
C ALA A 56 22.37 -3.85 5.22
N SER A 57 21.45 -4.04 4.27
CA SER A 57 21.10 -5.32 3.67
C SER A 57 20.74 -5.18 2.19
N ALA A 58 20.88 -6.28 1.44
CA ALA A 58 20.29 -6.40 0.11
C ALA A 58 18.81 -6.79 0.29
N GLU A 59 17.90 -5.93 -0.17
CA GLU A 59 16.46 -6.14 -0.04
C GLU A 59 15.77 -6.09 -1.40
N VAL A 60 14.68 -6.84 -1.52
CA VAL A 60 13.79 -6.76 -2.69
C VAL A 60 12.57 -5.88 -2.36
N PRO A 61 11.88 -5.30 -3.37
CA PRO A 61 10.66 -4.53 -3.15
C PRO A 61 9.66 -5.29 -2.27
N GLY A 62 9.17 -4.61 -1.21
CA GLY A 62 8.25 -5.20 -0.23
C GLY A 62 8.92 -5.81 1.00
N SER A 63 10.24 -6.06 1.00
CA SER A 63 10.90 -6.72 2.15
C SER A 63 10.92 -5.84 3.41
N LEU A 64 11.21 -4.54 3.26
CA LEU A 64 11.24 -3.61 4.39
C LEU A 64 9.83 -3.27 4.86
N GLU A 65 8.86 -3.20 3.94
CA GLU A 65 7.45 -3.01 4.26
C GLU A 65 6.92 -4.19 5.09
N TRP A 66 7.20 -5.43 4.67
CA TRP A 66 6.85 -6.63 5.43
C TRP A 66 7.49 -6.64 6.82
N GLN A 67 8.78 -6.31 6.93
CA GLN A 67 9.46 -6.23 8.24
C GLN A 67 8.78 -5.20 9.16
N ARG A 68 8.47 -4.00 8.63
CA ARG A 68 7.78 -2.95 9.40
C ARG A 68 6.36 -3.37 9.80
N GLU A 69 5.65 -4.09 8.94
CA GLU A 69 4.33 -4.64 9.23
C GLU A 69 4.40 -5.60 10.42
N GLN A 70 5.31 -6.58 10.38
CA GLN A 70 5.54 -7.52 11.48
C GLN A 70 5.89 -6.81 12.79
N THR A 71 6.80 -5.83 12.74
CA THR A 71 7.14 -5.04 13.94
C THR A 71 5.93 -4.27 14.47
N ARG A 72 5.11 -3.67 13.60
CA ARG A 72 3.97 -2.85 14.02
C ARG A 72 2.76 -3.66 14.48
N GLU A 73 2.63 -4.91 14.04
CA GLU A 73 1.66 -5.85 14.62
C GLU A 73 1.94 -6.05 16.12
N GLU A 74 3.20 -6.11 16.51
CA GLU A 74 3.62 -6.32 17.90
C GLU A 74 3.71 -5.01 18.69
N SER A 75 4.30 -3.96 18.11
CA SER A 75 4.65 -2.71 18.81
C SER A 75 3.66 -1.57 18.60
N GLY A 76 2.62 -1.76 17.78
CA GLY A 76 1.72 -0.70 17.33
C GLY A 76 2.31 0.18 16.23
N ILE A 77 1.44 1.02 15.64
CA ILE A 77 1.81 1.93 14.54
C ILE A 77 2.40 3.23 15.13
N PRO A 78 3.63 3.61 14.76
CA PRO A 78 4.21 4.86 15.24
C PRO A 78 3.51 6.06 14.61
N LEU A 79 2.98 6.95 15.45
CA LEU A 79 2.43 8.25 15.07
C LEU A 79 3.26 9.36 15.71
N THR A 80 3.47 10.44 14.97
CA THR A 80 4.09 11.67 15.52
C THR A 80 3.09 12.43 16.37
N GLY A 81 3.58 13.30 17.27
CA GLY A 81 2.72 14.17 18.08
C GLY A 81 1.73 14.98 17.23
N ASP A 82 2.23 15.61 16.17
CA ASP A 82 1.40 16.40 15.25
C ASP A 82 0.24 15.59 14.62
N HIS A 83 0.47 14.30 14.31
CA HIS A 83 -0.58 13.43 13.78
C HIS A 83 -1.58 13.02 14.87
N LEU A 84 -1.11 12.76 16.09
CA LEU A 84 -1.99 12.46 17.23
C LEU A 84 -2.90 13.65 17.54
N ASP A 85 -2.35 14.87 17.57
CA ASP A 85 -3.10 16.10 17.81
C ASP A 85 -4.17 16.33 16.73
N MET A 86 -3.81 16.10 15.46
CA MET A 86 -4.75 16.19 14.35
C MET A 86 -5.90 15.20 14.50
N LEU A 87 -5.60 13.94 14.81
CA LEU A 87 -6.61 12.91 15.00
C LEU A 87 -7.49 13.19 16.23
N GLN A 88 -6.92 13.68 17.33
CA GLN A 88 -7.65 14.06 18.54
C GLN A 88 -8.63 15.22 18.26
N ARG A 89 -8.21 16.21 17.48
CA ARG A 89 -9.07 17.32 17.08
C ARG A 89 -10.26 16.81 16.26
N ILE A 90 -10.00 16.00 15.24
CA ILE A 90 -11.05 15.42 14.39
C ILE A 90 -12.00 14.56 15.23
N ALA A 91 -11.47 13.73 16.13
CA ALA A 91 -12.25 12.88 17.01
C ALA A 91 -13.20 13.70 17.91
N THR A 92 -12.71 14.82 18.44
CA THR A 92 -13.52 15.79 19.20
C THR A 92 -14.61 16.41 18.34
N GLU A 93 -14.28 16.87 17.13
CA GLU A 93 -15.23 17.52 16.22
C GLU A 93 -16.41 16.62 15.84
N ILE A 94 -16.15 15.31 15.68
CA ILE A 94 -17.17 14.32 15.30
C ILE A 94 -17.69 13.49 16.48
N ASN A 95 -17.29 13.83 17.72
CA ASN A 95 -17.70 13.19 18.96
C ASN A 95 -17.47 11.66 19.00
N VAL A 96 -16.27 11.23 18.65
CA VAL A 96 -15.81 9.83 18.81
C VAL A 96 -14.60 9.76 19.75
N PRO A 97 -14.45 8.69 20.54
CA PRO A 97 -13.29 8.52 21.41
C PRO A 97 -12.04 8.18 20.60
N VAL A 98 -10.88 8.59 21.11
CA VAL A 98 -9.58 8.13 20.60
C VAL A 98 -9.18 6.80 21.26
N PRO A 99 -8.40 5.95 20.58
CA PRO A 99 -7.97 4.65 21.10
C PRO A 99 -6.71 4.70 21.97
N TRP A 100 -6.23 5.88 22.36
CA TRP A 100 -5.09 6.07 23.28
C TRP A 100 -5.53 6.79 24.55
N GLU A 101 -4.72 6.66 25.61
CA GLU A 101 -4.94 7.43 26.84
C GLU A 101 -4.69 8.92 26.55
N SER A 102 -5.63 9.77 26.99
CA SER A 102 -5.58 11.23 26.85
C SER A 102 -4.93 11.90 28.06
#